data_AF-A0A956C421-F1
#
_entry.id   AF-A0A956C421-F1
#
_cell.length_a   1.000
_cell.length_b   1.000
_cell.length_c   1.000
_cell.angle_alpha   90.00
_cell.angle_beta   90.00
_cell.angle_gamma   90.00
#
_symmetry.space_group_name_H-M   'P 1'
#
loop_
_entity.id
_entity.type
_entity.pdbx_description
1 polymer ?
#
loop_
_entity_poly.entity_id
_entity_poly.type
_entity_poly.pdbx_seq_one_letter_code
_entity_poly.pdbx_strand_id
1 'polypeptide(L)'
;MTVDTELNTRLVGFVRIEVGVHVHDVPIRAAAFLRDTTVASAPGGFFLDDEGRAEILVDESASPDQLREQIELATGDVVRHFSRQNLN
;
A
#
# COMPACT_ATOMS: atom_id res chain seq x y z
N MET A 1 11.16 1.65 8.70
CA MET A 1 12.12 1.01 7.78
C MET A 1 12.07 1.85 6.52
N THR A 2 12.99 2.78 6.37
CA THR A 2 13.03 3.70 5.22
C THR A 2 13.63 2.91 4.07
N VAL A 3 12.86 2.70 3.00
CA VAL A 3 13.30 1.94 1.82
C VAL A 3 13.86 2.95 0.82
N ASP A 4 15.13 3.31 0.99
CA ASP A 4 15.94 4.01 -0.01
C ASP A 4 16.32 3.01 -1.12
N THR A 5 15.34 2.65 -1.93
CA THR A 5 15.57 2.03 -3.23
C THR A 5 14.65 2.78 -4.17
N GLU A 6 15.17 3.35 -5.26
CA GLU A 6 14.36 3.71 -6.42
C GLU A 6 13.71 2.43 -6.96
N LEU A 7 12.71 1.91 -6.24
CA LEU A 7 11.79 0.92 -6.73
C LEU A 7 11.12 1.63 -7.90
N ASN A 8 11.36 1.12 -9.10
CA ASN A 8 10.67 1.56 -10.30
C ASN A 8 9.20 1.18 -10.11
N THR A 9 8.46 2.04 -9.41
CA THR A 9 7.08 1.83 -9.05
C THR A 9 6.20 2.50 -10.08
N ARG A 10 5.20 1.77 -10.56
CA ARG A 10 4.22 2.27 -11.52
C ARG A 10 2.93 2.56 -10.79
N LEU A 11 2.39 3.77 -10.95
CA LEU A 11 1.04 4.08 -10.49
C LEU A 11 0.01 3.23 -11.25
N VAL A 12 -0.80 2.47 -10.51
CA VAL A 12 -1.84 1.58 -11.07
C VAL A 12 -3.23 2.14 -10.83
N GLY A 13 -3.42 2.86 -9.73
CA GLY A 13 -4.71 3.46 -9.40
C GLY A 13 -4.71 4.12 -8.03
N PHE A 14 -5.91 4.31 -7.51
CA PHE A 14 -6.15 4.92 -6.20
C PHE A 14 -7.25 4.17 -5.47
N VAL A 15 -7.13 4.05 -4.15
CA VAL A 15 -8.26 3.72 -3.28
C VAL A 15 -8.73 5.00 -2.60
N ARG A 16 -10.03 5.27 -2.68
CA ARG A 16 -10.65 6.33 -1.89
C ARG A 16 -11.11 5.78 -0.56
N ILE A 17 -10.68 6.42 0.52
CA ILE A 17 -11.01 6.05 1.89
C ILE A 17 -11.75 7.21 2.56
N GLU A 18 -12.93 6.95 3.08
CA GLU A 18 -13.75 7.92 3.81
C GLU A 18 -13.73 7.58 5.30
N VAL A 19 -13.29 8.52 6.13
CA VAL A 19 -13.24 8.39 7.59
C VAL A 19 -13.88 9.62 8.24
N GLY A 20 -15.11 9.45 8.71
CA GLY A 20 -15.92 10.56 9.22
C GLY A 20 -16.23 11.56 8.10
N VAL A 21 -15.73 12.79 8.23
CA VAL A 21 -15.86 13.85 7.20
C VAL A 21 -14.62 13.98 6.31
N HIS A 22 -13.58 13.17 6.55
CA HIS A 22 -12.32 13.24 5.82
C HIS A 22 -12.30 12.21 4.70
N VAL A 23 -11.88 12.64 3.52
CA VAL A 23 -11.70 11.78 2.34
C VAL A 23 -10.21 11.75 1.99
N HIS A 24 -9.65 10.55 1.88
CA HIS A 24 -8.25 10.31 1.57
C HIS A 24 -8.15 9.50 0.28
N ASP A 25 -7.45 10.04 -0.72
CA ASP A 25 -7.13 9.32 -1.94
C ASP A 25 -5.72 8.72 -1.80
N VAL A 26 -5.65 7.39 -1.73
CA VAL A 26 -4.43 6.64 -1.43
C VAL A 26 -3.91 6.01 -2.72
N PRO A 27 -2.70 6.35 -3.19
CA PRO A 27 -2.14 5.77 -4.41
C PRO A 27 -1.85 4.28 -4.24
N ILE A 28 -2.18 3.51 -5.26
CA ILE A 28 -1.77 2.11 -5.43
C ILE A 28 -0.66 2.09 -6.47
N ARG A 29 0.52 1.60 -6.08
CA ARG A 29 1.67 1.46 -6.97
C ARG A 29 2.08 0.00 -7.07
N ALA A 30 2.32 -0.45 -8.30
CA ALA A 30 2.94 -1.73 -8.55
C ALA A 30 4.46 -1.58 -8.48
N ALA A 31 5.12 -2.53 -7.84
CA ALA A 31 6.57 -2.59 -7.77
C ALA A 31 7.07 -4.01 -8.11
N ALA A 32 8.24 -4.05 -8.73
CA ALA A 32 8.99 -5.29 -8.96
C ALA A 32 9.63 -5.72 -7.63
N PHE A 33 8.99 -6.62 -6.89
CA PHE A 33 9.62 -7.21 -5.72
C PHE A 33 10.59 -8.29 -6.17
N LEU A 34 11.89 -8.02 -6.06
CA LEU A 34 12.92 -9.05 -6.14
C LEU A 34 12.60 -10.08 -5.06
N ARG A 35 12.09 -11.24 -5.47
CA ARG A 35 11.83 -12.38 -4.59
C ARG A 35 13.18 -12.96 -4.13
N ASP A 36 13.86 -12.27 -3.24
CA ASP A 36 14.94 -12.87 -2.49
C ASP A 36 14.30 -13.83 -1.48
N THR A 37 14.52 -15.12 -1.70
CA THR A 37 13.78 -16.26 -1.15
C THR A 37 13.93 -16.48 0.36
N THR A 38 14.27 -15.45 1.13
CA THR A 38 14.57 -15.55 2.57
C THR A 38 13.56 -14.85 3.49
N VAL A 39 12.64 -14.03 2.95
CA VAL A 39 11.61 -13.36 3.75
C VAL A 39 10.22 -13.64 3.19
N ALA A 40 9.46 -14.50 3.87
CA ALA A 40 8.10 -14.89 3.54
C ALA A 40 7.05 -13.80 3.87
N SER A 41 7.35 -12.52 3.59
CA SER A 41 6.32 -11.48 3.60
C SER A 41 5.71 -11.37 2.21
N ALA A 42 4.38 -11.37 2.15
CA ALA A 42 3.66 -11.08 0.93
C ALA A 42 4.18 -9.75 0.38
N PRO A 43 4.56 -9.67 -0.91
CA PRO A 43 5.27 -8.51 -1.44
C PRO A 43 4.46 -7.22 -1.51
N GLY A 44 3.16 -7.21 -1.15
CA GLY A 44 2.34 -6.01 -1.13
C GLY A 44 1.91 -5.59 0.28
N GLY A 45 1.54 -4.31 0.46
CA GLY A 45 1.09 -3.79 1.74
C GLY A 45 0.90 -2.29 1.79
N PHE A 46 0.55 -1.80 2.99
CA PHE A 46 0.47 -0.38 3.32
C PHE A 46 1.85 0.16 3.71
N PHE A 47 2.22 1.30 3.13
CA PHE A 47 3.46 2.01 3.41
C PHE A 47 3.20 3.50 3.63
N LEU A 48 4.17 4.18 4.24
CA LEU A 48 4.24 5.63 4.31
C LEU A 48 5.46 6.06 3.50
N ASP A 49 5.26 7.02 2.60
CA ASP A 49 6.38 7.64 1.87
C ASP A 49 7.24 8.52 2.80
N ASP A 50 8.32 9.08 2.26
CA ASP A 50 9.24 9.94 3.03
C ASP A 50 8.59 11.24 3.53
N GLU A 51 7.47 11.64 2.94
CA GLU A 51 6.65 12.78 3.38
C GLU A 51 5.56 12.36 4.39
N GLY A 52 5.51 11.08 4.77
CA GLY A 52 4.55 10.51 5.72
C GLY A 52 3.16 10.28 5.11
N ARG A 53 3.03 10.28 3.77
CA ARG A 53 1.77 10.03 3.09
C ARG A 53 1.53 8.55 2.90
N ALA A 54 0.29 8.13 3.13
CA ALA A 54 -0.15 6.76 2.92
C ALA A 54 -0.05 6.33 1.45
N GLU A 55 0.49 5.14 1.21
CA GLU A 55 0.47 4.48 -0.09
C GLU A 55 0.27 2.97 0.06
N ILE A 56 -0.21 2.34 -1.02
CA ILE A 56 -0.32 0.89 -1.13
C ILE A 56 0.65 0.43 -2.20
N LEU A 57 1.54 -0.49 -1.85
CA LEU A 57 2.41 -1.17 -2.80
C LEU A 57 1.87 -2.57 -3.09
N VAL A 58 1.89 -2.98 -4.36
CA VAL A 58 1.46 -4.31 -4.80
C VAL A 58 2.51 -4.93 -5.71
N ASP A 59 2.59 -6.27 -5.72
CA ASP A 59 3.54 -6.99 -6.57
C ASP A 59 3.08 -7.00 -8.02
N GLU A 60 3.88 -6.42 -8.92
CA GLU A 60 3.56 -6.38 -10.35
C GLU A 60 3.46 -7.78 -11.00
N SER A 61 4.08 -8.79 -10.38
CA SER A 61 4.09 -10.18 -10.84
C SER A 61 2.99 -11.04 -10.22
N ALA A 62 2.20 -10.48 -9.30
CA ALA A 62 1.11 -11.20 -8.65
C ALA A 62 -0.05 -11.47 -9.61
N SER A 63 -0.75 -12.60 -9.40
CA SER A 63 -1.98 -12.87 -10.14
C SER A 63 -3.07 -11.85 -9.77
N PRO A 64 -4.11 -11.65 -10.61
CA PRO A 64 -5.20 -10.74 -10.28
C PRO A 64 -5.87 -11.02 -8.93
N ASP A 65 -6.02 -12.29 -8.56
CA ASP A 65 -6.60 -12.69 -7.27
C ASP A 65 -5.66 -12.32 -6.10
N GLN A 66 -4.36 -12.52 -6.26
CA GLN A 66 -3.35 -12.13 -5.26
C GLN A 66 -3.24 -10.61 -5.11
N LEU A 67 -3.32 -9.88 -6.23
CA LEU A 67 -3.37 -8.41 -6.22
C LEU A 67 -4.58 -7.90 -5.46
N ARG A 68 -5.76 -8.49 -5.71
CA ARG A 68 -6.98 -8.14 -5.01
C ARG A 68 -6.86 -8.37 -3.51
N GLU A 69 -6.35 -9.54 -3.10
CA GLU A 69 -6.12 -9.86 -1.69
C GLU A 69 -5.14 -8.87 -1.04
N GLN A 70 -4.03 -8.53 -1.72
CA GLN A 70 -3.07 -7.54 -1.24
C GLN A 70 -3.70 -6.16 -1.05
N ILE A 71 -4.50 -5.70 -2.01
CA ILE A 71 -5.18 -4.39 -1.93
C ILE A 71 -6.19 -4.40 -0.80
N GLU A 72 -6.99 -5.46 -0.66
CA GLU A 72 -8.01 -5.58 0.40
C GLU A 72 -7.36 -5.54 1.79
N LEU A 73 -6.28 -6.30 2.00
CA LEU A 73 -5.53 -6.31 3.26
C LEU A 73 -4.90 -4.95 3.56
N ALA A 74 -4.18 -4.37 2.58
CA ALA A 74 -3.52 -3.08 2.74
C ALA A 74 -4.53 -1.95 3.01
N THR A 75 -5.68 -1.97 2.35
CA THR A 75 -6.77 -1.00 2.58
C THR A 75 -7.26 -1.05 4.02
N GLY A 76 -7.37 -2.24 4.62
CA GLY A 76 -7.73 -2.39 6.04
C GLY A 76 -6.75 -1.68 6.97
N ASP A 77 -5.45 -1.80 6.70
CA ASP A 77 -4.42 -1.10 7.46
C ASP A 77 -4.46 0.41 7.25
N VAL A 78 -4.72 0.87 6.02
CA VAL A 78 -4.84 2.30 5.72
C VAL A 78 -6.06 2.92 6.43
N VAL A 79 -7.21 2.24 6.42
CA VAL A 79 -8.40 2.67 7.18
C VAL A 79 -8.07 2.78 8.66
N ARG A 80 -7.36 1.80 9.23
CA ARG A 80 -6.95 1.82 10.64
C ARG A 80 -6.02 2.98 10.94
N HIS A 81 -5.10 3.30 10.02
CA HIS A 81 -4.19 4.43 10.13
C HIS A 81 -4.96 5.76 10.17
N PHE A 82 -5.81 6.02 9.17
CA PHE A 82 -6.59 7.27 9.12
C PHE A 82 -7.65 7.37 10.22
N SER A 83 -8.23 6.25 10.66
CA SER A 83 -9.16 6.24 11.80
C SER A 83 -8.46 6.73 13.07
N ARG A 84 -7.23 6.29 13.34
CA ARG A 84 -6.45 6.75 14.50
C ARG A 84 -6.08 8.23 14.43
N GLN A 85 -5.89 8.78 13.22
CA GLN A 85 -5.53 10.18 13.03
C GLN A 85 -6.71 11.13 13.10
N ASN A 86 -7.89 10.70 12.63
CA ASN A 86 -9.05 11.59 12.45
C ASN A 86 -10.18 11.38 13.46
N LEU A 87 -10.17 10.29 14.24
CA LEU A 87 -11.21 9.96 15.21
C LEU A 87 -10.73 9.94 16.68
N ASN A 88 -9.46 10.28 16.93
CA ASN A 88 -8.95 10.52 18.29
C ASN A 88 -9.01 12.00 18.63
#